data_AF-A0A0Q4FEW5-F1
#
_entry.id   AF-A0A0Q4FEW5-F1
#
_cell.length_a   1.000
_cell.length_b   1.000
_cell.length_c   1.000
_cell.angle_alpha   90.00
_cell.angle_beta   90.00
_cell.angle_gamma   90.00
#
_symmetry.space_group_name_H-M   'P 1'
#
loop_
_entity.id
_entity.type
_entity.pdbx_description
1 polymer ?
#
loop_
_entity_poly.entity_id
_entity_poly.type
_entity_poly.pdbx_seq_one_letter_code
_entity_poly.pdbx_strand_id
1 'polypeptide(L)'
;METTNNNTQNIHTKKNWLAPLALIVGLSILLIGEGYFGYRFHQLSYEQKRIKEDYSLSNNITFGIFSVDKWGDKISAVVDRRVKGFNLTAGQKKDMRKEVEKELHGLVNKAVSEVTKPQKTLGGKLKKLAFNSFVDVDELHAQVPSFAKTIVAKITSPTSLKRLKGVAASKIDELEGQTYDSTDTTITTVERNIYRKYHVNSASAYDKLINSRLSEIKKETLECAEGMLGCVAIALVLWLFLRKRVQLHVPLFVMSLLFAIILLTVGVTSPIIEVDARIKTLEFALLGDKIAFTNQVLFFQSKSILGIIGTLIEQPKPDAVLVGALLLLFVVILPLLRIIARGVHVSCGHLFGSRKVLRFLAFDLGKWDMADVMVVGIAMTYIGLNGILKSQLSGLNMENDTLKTVTANNSALQLGFFVFVAYVVYATILSFILKRIDEQNGPCE
;
A
#
# COMPACT_ATOMS: atom_id res chain seq x y z
N MET A 1 48.50 68.72 -46.98
CA MET A 1 49.33 67.50 -47.11
C MET A 1 49.63 67.04 -45.70
N GLU A 2 49.61 65.72 -45.47
CA GLU A 2 49.68 65.02 -44.17
C GLU A 2 48.37 64.82 -43.40
N THR A 3 47.60 63.84 -43.90
CA THR A 3 46.64 63.03 -43.16
C THR A 3 47.34 62.16 -42.10
N THR A 4 47.06 62.39 -40.82
CA THR A 4 47.51 61.55 -39.71
C THR A 4 46.54 60.37 -39.56
N ASN A 5 46.91 59.21 -40.12
CA ASN A 5 46.17 57.96 -39.94
C ASN A 5 46.46 57.36 -38.55
N ASN A 6 45.50 57.48 -37.64
CA ASN A 6 45.46 56.70 -36.41
C ASN A 6 45.04 55.26 -36.74
N ASN A 7 46.01 54.38 -36.92
CA ASN A 7 45.79 52.94 -37.01
C ASN A 7 45.38 52.40 -35.63
N THR A 8 44.07 52.20 -35.45
CA THR A 8 43.50 51.44 -34.35
C THR A 8 43.97 49.98 -34.48
N GLN A 9 44.88 49.55 -33.59
CA GLN A 9 45.30 48.16 -33.50
C GLN A 9 44.10 47.28 -33.12
N ASN A 10 43.58 46.54 -34.11
CA ASN A 10 42.65 45.44 -33.90
C ASN A 10 43.35 44.31 -33.15
N ILE A 11 43.19 44.26 -31.84
CA ILE A 11 43.59 43.10 -31.02
C ILE A 11 42.60 41.99 -31.33
N HIS A 12 42.92 41.14 -32.31
CA HIS A 12 42.27 39.84 -32.48
C HIS A 12 42.58 38.96 -31.27
N THR A 13 41.75 39.01 -30.24
CA THR A 13 41.76 38.01 -29.16
C THR A 13 41.44 36.65 -29.77
N LYS A 14 42.44 35.75 -29.82
CA LYS A 14 42.27 34.33 -30.13
C LYS A 14 41.06 33.78 -29.36
N LYS A 15 40.04 33.32 -30.08
CA LYS A 15 38.84 32.68 -29.51
C LYS A 15 39.28 31.38 -28.84
N ASN A 16 39.41 31.38 -27.51
CA ASN A 16 39.86 30.23 -26.73
C ASN A 16 38.82 29.09 -26.76
N TRP A 17 38.84 28.27 -27.82
CA TRP A 17 37.93 27.13 -28.01
C TRP A 17 38.14 25.98 -27.01
N LEU A 18 39.31 25.93 -26.36
CA LEU A 18 39.64 24.90 -25.38
C LEU A 18 38.78 24.98 -24.10
N ALA A 19 38.44 26.19 -23.65
CA ALA A 19 37.65 26.40 -22.43
C ALA A 19 36.19 25.87 -22.52
N PRO A 20 35.40 26.17 -23.56
CA PRO A 20 34.06 25.59 -23.71
C PRO A 20 34.10 24.08 -23.95
N LEU A 21 35.13 23.56 -24.62
CA LEU A 21 35.28 22.12 -24.83
C LEU A 21 35.55 21.37 -23.52
N ALA A 22 36.46 21.89 -22.67
CA ALA A 22 36.71 21.33 -21.35
C ALA A 22 35.47 21.37 -20.44
N LEU A 23 34.69 22.46 -20.51
CA LEU A 23 33.43 22.59 -19.77
C LEU A 23 32.38 21.56 -20.22
N ILE A 24 32.23 21.38 -21.53
CA ILE A 24 31.33 20.37 -22.10
C ILE A 24 31.73 18.97 -21.61
N VAL A 25 33.03 18.63 -21.65
CA VAL A 25 33.51 17.32 -21.18
C VAL A 25 33.21 17.12 -19.68
N GLY A 26 33.47 18.14 -18.84
CA GLY A 26 33.18 18.07 -17.41
C GLY A 26 31.69 17.89 -17.11
N LEU A 27 30.82 18.65 -17.79
CA LEU A 27 29.37 18.54 -17.63
C LEU A 27 28.81 17.24 -18.20
N SER A 28 29.39 16.70 -19.28
CA SER A 28 29.01 15.40 -19.82
C SER A 28 29.29 14.27 -18.82
N ILE A 29 30.42 14.30 -18.10
CA ILE A 29 30.71 13.33 -17.03
C ILE A 29 29.65 13.43 -15.93
N LEU A 30 29.32 14.67 -15.52
CA LEU A 30 28.31 14.92 -14.51
C LEU A 30 26.90 14.46 -14.95
N LEU A 31 26.57 14.65 -16.23
CA LEU A 31 25.31 14.23 -16.84
C LEU A 31 25.21 12.70 -16.94
N ILE A 32 26.31 12.02 -17.28
CA ILE A 32 26.37 10.55 -17.24
C ILE A 32 26.17 10.04 -15.81
N GLY A 33 26.77 10.71 -14.82
CA GLY A 33 26.55 10.42 -13.41
C GLY A 33 25.08 10.56 -13.01
N GLU A 34 24.45 11.68 -13.36
CA GLU A 34 23.02 11.90 -13.08
C GLU A 34 22.15 10.86 -13.81
N GLY A 35 22.43 10.55 -15.06
CA GLY A 35 21.72 9.52 -15.82
C GLY A 35 21.84 8.14 -15.19
N TYR A 36 23.02 7.78 -14.67
CA TYR A 36 23.24 6.54 -13.94
C TYR A 36 22.44 6.52 -12.63
N PHE A 37 22.53 7.57 -11.81
CA PHE A 37 21.76 7.67 -10.57
C PHE A 37 20.25 7.66 -10.84
N GLY A 38 19.79 8.35 -11.88
CA GLY A 38 18.39 8.37 -12.30
C GLY A 38 17.88 7.01 -12.77
N TYR A 39 18.68 6.29 -13.56
CA TYR A 39 18.35 4.93 -13.99
C TYR A 39 18.28 3.97 -12.79
N ARG A 40 19.29 4.00 -11.92
CA ARG A 40 19.35 3.15 -10.72
C ARG A 40 18.19 3.47 -9.77
N PHE A 41 17.89 4.75 -9.57
CA PHE A 41 16.75 5.23 -8.79
C PHE A 41 15.43 4.67 -9.34
N HIS A 42 15.22 4.75 -10.65
CA HIS A 42 14.01 4.25 -11.29
C HIS A 42 13.87 2.74 -11.10
N GLN A 43 14.95 1.98 -11.32
CA GLN A 43 14.97 0.53 -11.15
C GLN A 43 14.62 0.13 -9.71
N LEU A 44 15.27 0.74 -8.73
CA LEU A 44 15.05 0.48 -7.31
C LEU A 44 13.65 0.86 -6.86
N SER A 45 13.14 2.02 -7.32
CA SER A 45 11.78 2.46 -7.00
C SER A 45 10.72 1.52 -7.56
N TYR A 46 10.96 0.98 -8.77
CA TYR A 46 10.05 0.00 -9.38
C TYR A 46 10.14 -1.38 -8.71
N GLU A 47 11.33 -1.79 -8.29
CA GLU A 47 11.52 -3.00 -7.50
C GLU A 47 10.80 -2.91 -6.15
N GLN A 48 10.95 -1.78 -5.43
CA GLN A 48 10.22 -1.51 -4.20
C GLN A 48 8.71 -1.63 -4.41
N LYS A 49 8.20 -1.02 -5.49
CA LYS A 49 6.78 -1.11 -5.86
C LYS A 49 6.34 -2.56 -6.02
N ARG A 50 7.03 -3.35 -6.83
CA ARG A 50 6.68 -4.77 -7.09
C ARG A 50 6.70 -5.61 -5.82
N ILE A 51 7.72 -5.43 -4.98
CA ILE A 51 7.86 -6.15 -3.72
C ILE A 51 6.68 -5.82 -2.80
N LYS A 52 6.30 -4.55 -2.70
CA LYS A 52 5.16 -4.14 -1.87
C LYS A 52 3.80 -4.56 -2.45
N GLU A 53 3.65 -4.61 -3.76
CA GLU A 53 2.46 -5.17 -4.43
C GLU A 53 2.31 -6.67 -4.12
N ASP A 54 3.39 -7.45 -4.28
CA ASP A 54 3.40 -8.87 -3.92
C ASP A 54 3.10 -9.09 -2.43
N TYR A 55 3.74 -8.29 -1.56
CA TYR A 55 3.53 -8.35 -0.11
C TYR A 55 2.09 -8.02 0.28
N SER A 56 1.49 -7.05 -0.40
CA SER A 56 0.11 -6.64 -0.15
C SER A 56 -0.89 -7.65 -0.70
N LEU A 57 -0.55 -8.34 -1.80
CA LEU A 57 -1.35 -9.42 -2.34
C LEU A 57 -1.34 -10.64 -1.41
N SER A 58 -0.18 -11.06 -0.91
CA SER A 58 -0.12 -12.21 0.02
C SER A 58 -0.86 -11.96 1.33
N ASN A 59 -0.89 -10.70 1.78
CA ASN A 59 -1.53 -10.29 3.02
C ASN A 59 -2.93 -9.69 2.78
N ASN A 60 -3.51 -9.84 1.59
CA ASN A 60 -4.79 -9.26 1.27
C ASN A 60 -5.91 -9.85 2.14
N ILE A 61 -6.84 -9.00 2.58
CA ILE A 61 -7.98 -9.41 3.43
C ILE A 61 -8.81 -10.55 2.82
N THR A 62 -8.91 -10.61 1.48
CA THR A 62 -9.58 -11.69 0.74
C THR A 62 -9.02 -13.06 1.08
N PHE A 63 -7.70 -13.16 1.26
CA PHE A 63 -7.02 -14.42 1.56
C PHE A 63 -6.83 -14.67 3.07
N GLY A 64 -7.23 -13.71 3.92
CA GLY A 64 -7.12 -13.79 5.36
C GLY A 64 -8.46 -13.83 6.06
N ILE A 65 -9.01 -12.67 6.44
CA ILE A 65 -10.28 -12.61 7.20
C ILE A 65 -11.47 -13.14 6.37
N PHE A 66 -11.48 -12.94 5.05
CA PHE A 66 -12.57 -13.42 4.19
C PHE A 66 -12.37 -14.86 3.70
N SER A 67 -11.31 -15.53 4.15
CA SER A 67 -11.03 -16.92 3.80
C SER A 67 -11.69 -17.90 4.77
N VAL A 68 -12.54 -18.77 4.24
CA VAL A 68 -13.10 -19.91 4.99
C VAL A 68 -11.98 -20.86 5.46
N ASP A 69 -11.01 -21.18 4.60
CA ASP A 69 -9.85 -22.03 4.94
C ASP A 69 -9.10 -21.52 6.19
N LYS A 70 -8.74 -20.22 6.22
CA LYS A 70 -8.00 -19.62 7.34
C LYS A 70 -8.82 -19.62 8.63
N TRP A 71 -10.13 -19.45 8.52
CA TRP A 71 -11.05 -19.59 9.66
C TRP A 71 -11.10 -21.05 10.14
N GLY A 72 -11.23 -22.01 9.22
CA GLY A 72 -11.18 -23.44 9.49
C GLY A 72 -9.91 -23.86 10.22
N ASP A 73 -8.73 -23.42 9.74
CA ASP A 73 -7.43 -23.68 10.36
C ASP A 73 -7.35 -23.12 11.80
N LYS A 74 -7.73 -21.85 11.98
CA LYS A 74 -7.67 -21.17 13.29
C LYS A 74 -8.66 -21.75 14.29
N ILE A 75 -9.90 -22.01 13.88
CA ILE A 75 -10.92 -22.62 14.73
C ILE A 75 -10.52 -24.05 15.07
N SER A 76 -10.08 -24.84 14.09
CA SER A 76 -9.62 -26.22 14.30
C SER A 76 -8.46 -26.27 15.29
N ALA A 77 -7.50 -25.34 15.19
CA ALA A 77 -6.40 -25.24 16.14
C ALA A 77 -6.88 -24.93 17.58
N VAL A 78 -7.87 -24.06 17.76
CA VAL A 78 -8.45 -23.76 19.08
C VAL A 78 -9.24 -24.95 19.62
N VAL A 79 -10.07 -25.57 18.78
CA VAL A 79 -10.83 -26.77 19.14
C VAL A 79 -9.89 -27.90 19.51
N ASP A 80 -8.80 -28.14 18.76
CA ASP A 80 -7.85 -29.20 19.09
C ASP A 80 -7.11 -28.96 20.41
N ARG A 81 -6.73 -27.71 20.73
CA ARG A 81 -6.12 -27.37 22.03
C ARG A 81 -7.09 -27.60 23.18
N ARG A 82 -8.33 -27.12 23.05
CA ARG A 82 -9.34 -27.21 24.12
C ARG A 82 -9.96 -28.60 24.26
N VAL A 83 -10.17 -29.33 23.16
CA VAL A 83 -10.70 -30.70 23.17
C VAL A 83 -9.67 -31.72 23.62
N LYS A 84 -8.37 -31.52 23.37
CA LYS A 84 -7.32 -32.30 24.07
C LYS A 84 -7.34 -32.05 25.58
N GLY A 85 -7.77 -30.85 26.00
CA GLY A 85 -8.03 -30.49 27.40
C GLY A 85 -9.32 -31.08 27.99
N PHE A 86 -10.18 -31.73 27.21
CA PHE A 86 -11.42 -32.37 27.68
C PHE A 86 -11.21 -33.74 28.35
N ASN A 87 -9.96 -34.07 28.71
CA ASN A 87 -9.66 -35.28 29.47
C ASN A 87 -9.91 -35.02 30.96
N LEU A 88 -11.20 -34.98 31.33
CA LEU A 88 -11.64 -34.71 32.70
C LEU A 88 -10.98 -35.69 33.68
N THR A 89 -10.32 -35.14 34.70
CA THR A 89 -9.78 -35.93 35.82
C THR A 89 -10.90 -36.61 36.60
N ALA A 90 -10.60 -37.66 37.36
CA ALA A 90 -11.61 -38.40 38.13
C ALA A 90 -12.39 -37.51 39.11
N GLY A 91 -11.75 -36.47 39.66
CA GLY A 91 -12.40 -35.44 40.48
C GLY A 91 -13.41 -34.62 39.70
N GLN A 92 -13.04 -34.09 38.54
CA GLN A 92 -13.93 -33.28 37.70
C GLN A 92 -15.13 -34.07 37.16
N LYS A 93 -14.97 -35.37 36.89
CA LYS A 93 -16.10 -36.26 36.53
C LYS A 93 -17.08 -36.44 37.69
N LYS A 94 -16.59 -36.46 38.92
CA LYS A 94 -17.44 -36.58 40.13
C LYS A 94 -18.23 -35.31 40.37
N ASP A 95 -17.62 -34.14 40.17
CA ASP A 95 -18.29 -32.85 40.34
C ASP A 95 -19.33 -32.60 39.25
N MET A 96 -19.01 -32.92 37.99
CA MET A 96 -19.98 -32.87 36.88
C MET A 96 -21.16 -33.82 37.10
N ARG A 97 -20.91 -35.01 37.66
CA ARG A 97 -21.99 -35.94 38.03
C ARG A 97 -22.92 -35.33 39.08
N LYS A 98 -22.39 -34.70 40.12
CA LYS A 98 -23.20 -34.06 41.18
C LYS A 98 -24.09 -32.95 40.63
N GLU A 99 -23.59 -32.14 39.70
CA GLU A 99 -24.40 -31.06 39.11
C GLU A 99 -25.49 -31.62 38.19
N VAL A 100 -25.18 -32.64 37.39
CA VAL A 100 -26.18 -33.34 36.56
C VAL A 100 -27.23 -34.04 37.42
N GLU A 101 -26.84 -34.68 38.52
CA GLU A 101 -27.77 -35.26 39.50
C GLU A 101 -28.72 -34.18 40.05
N LYS A 102 -28.18 -33.03 40.48
CA LYS A 102 -28.96 -31.92 41.04
C LYS A 102 -29.98 -31.37 40.04
N GLU A 103 -29.60 -31.16 38.79
CA GLU A 103 -30.53 -30.71 37.73
C GLU A 103 -31.59 -31.76 37.42
N LEU A 104 -31.22 -33.04 37.33
CA LEU A 104 -32.18 -34.13 37.12
C LEU A 104 -33.16 -34.26 38.30
N HIS A 105 -32.69 -34.15 39.55
CA HIS A 105 -33.58 -34.07 40.73
C HIS A 105 -34.51 -32.86 40.63
N GLY A 106 -34.01 -31.71 40.20
CA GLY A 106 -34.81 -30.49 39.98
C GLY A 106 -35.90 -30.69 38.91
N LEU A 107 -35.57 -31.35 37.81
CA LEU A 107 -36.53 -31.67 36.73
C LEU A 107 -37.58 -32.68 37.18
N VAL A 108 -37.20 -33.71 37.93
CA VAL A 108 -38.15 -34.67 38.53
C VAL A 108 -39.08 -33.95 39.49
N ASN A 109 -38.54 -33.12 40.39
CA ASN A 109 -39.34 -32.33 41.33
C ASN A 109 -40.33 -31.41 40.61
N LYS A 110 -39.89 -30.73 39.54
CA LYS A 110 -40.75 -29.85 38.75
C LYS A 110 -41.86 -30.62 38.05
N ALA A 111 -41.52 -31.73 37.37
CA ALA A 111 -42.50 -32.58 36.69
C ALA A 111 -43.53 -33.18 37.67
N VAL A 112 -43.08 -33.69 38.82
CA VAL A 112 -43.95 -34.21 39.88
C VAL A 112 -44.84 -33.09 40.42
N SER A 113 -44.29 -31.90 40.69
CA SER A 113 -45.06 -30.77 41.22
C SER A 113 -46.12 -30.27 40.23
N GLU A 114 -45.85 -30.32 38.92
CA GLU A 114 -46.82 -29.92 37.90
C GLU A 114 -47.99 -30.90 37.80
N VAL A 115 -47.73 -32.19 37.99
CA VAL A 115 -48.76 -33.24 37.99
C VAL A 115 -49.53 -33.28 39.33
N THR A 116 -48.88 -33.01 40.46
CA THR A 116 -49.52 -33.04 41.80
C THR A 116 -50.15 -31.73 42.24
N LYS A 117 -49.94 -30.61 41.53
CA LYS A 117 -50.63 -29.33 41.75
C LYS A 117 -52.15 -29.52 41.84
N PRO A 118 -52.86 -28.72 42.66
CA PRO A 118 -54.31 -28.82 42.80
C PRO A 118 -55.01 -28.50 41.46
N GLN A 119 -55.57 -29.54 40.82
CA GLN A 119 -56.26 -29.43 39.55
C GLN A 119 -57.76 -29.15 39.77
N LYS A 120 -58.30 -28.12 39.10
CA LYS A 120 -59.72 -27.71 39.21
C LYS A 120 -60.68 -28.62 38.42
N THR A 121 -60.18 -29.45 37.50
CA THR A 121 -61.00 -30.29 36.60
C THR A 121 -61.03 -31.76 37.01
N LEU A 122 -62.15 -32.45 36.75
CA LEU A 122 -62.33 -33.88 37.07
C LEU A 122 -61.28 -34.78 36.39
N GLY A 123 -60.95 -34.49 35.12
CA GLY A 123 -59.90 -35.22 34.40
C GLY A 123 -58.49 -35.04 35.00
N GLY A 124 -58.19 -33.86 35.57
CA GLY A 124 -56.92 -33.62 36.26
C GLY A 124 -56.78 -34.41 37.56
N LYS A 125 -57.89 -34.64 38.28
CA LYS A 125 -57.90 -35.47 39.50
C LYS A 125 -57.67 -36.96 39.19
N LEU A 126 -58.25 -37.47 38.10
CA LEU A 126 -58.01 -38.86 37.65
C LEU A 126 -56.56 -39.07 37.20
N LYS A 127 -55.97 -38.10 36.49
CA LYS A 127 -54.54 -38.14 36.11
C LYS A 127 -53.60 -38.14 37.32
N LYS A 128 -53.88 -37.32 38.32
CA LYS A 128 -53.11 -37.29 39.58
C LYS A 128 -53.21 -38.62 40.33
N LEU A 129 -54.41 -39.22 40.38
CA LEU A 129 -54.64 -40.50 41.06
C LEU A 129 -53.95 -41.65 40.33
N ALA A 130 -54.00 -41.69 38.99
CA ALA A 130 -53.25 -42.65 38.20
C ALA A 130 -51.72 -42.46 38.38
N PHE A 131 -51.22 -41.23 38.34
CA PHE A 131 -49.80 -40.96 38.54
C PHE A 131 -49.31 -41.44 39.92
N ASN A 132 -50.02 -41.10 41.00
CA ASN A 132 -49.64 -41.49 42.35
C ASN A 132 -49.74 -43.01 42.61
N SER A 133 -50.57 -43.74 41.86
CA SER A 133 -50.71 -45.20 42.03
C SER A 133 -49.72 -46.01 41.18
N PHE A 134 -49.24 -45.45 40.07
CA PHE A 134 -48.36 -46.16 39.12
C PHE A 134 -46.92 -45.64 39.09
N VAL A 135 -46.62 -44.50 39.73
CA VAL A 135 -45.31 -43.88 39.72
C VAL A 135 -44.85 -43.57 41.15
N ASP A 136 -43.81 -44.26 41.60
CA ASP A 136 -43.13 -43.96 42.86
C ASP A 136 -42.06 -42.87 42.63
N VAL A 137 -42.28 -41.72 43.25
CA VAL A 137 -41.42 -40.54 43.12
C VAL A 137 -40.06 -40.77 43.78
N ASP A 138 -40.02 -41.54 44.88
CA ASP A 138 -38.78 -41.87 45.57
C ASP A 138 -37.94 -42.85 44.74
N GLU A 139 -38.61 -43.78 44.03
CA GLU A 139 -37.95 -44.68 43.07
C GLU A 139 -37.37 -43.92 41.87
N LEU A 140 -38.09 -42.91 41.35
CA LEU A 140 -37.57 -42.03 40.29
C LEU A 140 -36.33 -41.26 40.73
N HIS A 141 -36.31 -40.73 41.95
CA HIS A 141 -35.13 -40.07 42.51
C HIS A 141 -33.99 -41.05 42.76
N ALA A 142 -34.27 -42.29 43.17
CA ALA A 142 -33.25 -43.32 43.36
C ALA A 142 -32.53 -43.70 42.06
N GLN A 143 -33.16 -43.54 40.91
CA GLN A 143 -32.55 -43.82 39.60
C GLN A 143 -31.74 -42.66 39.01
N VAL A 144 -31.96 -41.42 39.48
CA VAL A 144 -31.25 -40.22 39.00
C VAL A 144 -29.71 -40.35 39.03
N PRO A 145 -29.07 -40.87 40.11
CA PRO A 145 -27.62 -41.08 40.13
C PRO A 145 -27.10 -42.04 39.05
N SER A 146 -27.87 -43.07 38.71
CA SER A 146 -27.52 -44.04 37.66
C SER A 146 -27.59 -43.40 36.26
N PHE A 147 -28.64 -42.61 36.01
CA PHE A 147 -28.79 -41.85 34.76
C PHE A 147 -27.69 -40.79 34.61
N ALA A 148 -27.42 -40.02 35.67
CA ALA A 148 -26.35 -39.02 35.67
C ALA A 148 -24.97 -39.66 35.39
N LYS A 149 -24.67 -40.81 36.02
CA LYS A 149 -23.45 -41.58 35.75
C LYS A 149 -23.37 -42.02 34.28
N THR A 150 -24.47 -42.48 33.71
CA THR A 150 -24.55 -42.95 32.31
C THR A 150 -24.40 -41.80 31.31
N ILE A 151 -25.03 -40.65 31.58
CA ILE A 151 -24.92 -39.42 30.78
C ILE A 151 -23.47 -38.93 30.77
N VAL A 152 -22.85 -38.80 31.96
CA VAL A 152 -21.45 -38.40 32.09
C VAL A 152 -20.52 -39.39 31.37
N ALA A 153 -20.74 -40.69 31.52
CA ALA A 153 -19.94 -41.72 30.86
C ALA A 153 -20.08 -41.67 29.32
N LYS A 154 -21.29 -41.43 28.81
CA LYS A 154 -21.55 -41.36 27.36
C LYS A 154 -20.98 -40.09 26.75
N ILE A 155 -21.12 -38.94 27.41
CA ILE A 155 -20.57 -37.65 26.97
C ILE A 155 -19.03 -37.67 26.97
N THR A 156 -18.42 -38.31 27.96
CA THR A 156 -16.96 -38.42 28.08
C THR A 156 -16.34 -39.59 27.32
N SER A 157 -17.15 -40.39 26.60
CA SER A 157 -16.65 -41.53 25.83
C SER A 157 -15.94 -41.10 24.54
N PRO A 158 -14.86 -41.80 24.13
CA PRO A 158 -14.07 -41.46 22.94
C PRO A 158 -14.92 -41.48 21.66
N THR A 159 -15.95 -42.32 21.60
CA THR A 159 -16.88 -42.42 20.46
C THR A 159 -17.80 -41.21 20.33
N SER A 160 -18.30 -40.66 21.45
CA SER A 160 -19.11 -39.44 21.45
C SER A 160 -18.26 -38.21 21.15
N LEU A 161 -17.03 -38.15 21.68
CA LEU A 161 -16.05 -37.11 21.31
C LEU A 161 -15.70 -37.16 19.81
N LYS A 162 -15.55 -38.37 19.25
CA LYS A 162 -15.32 -38.55 17.81
C LYS A 162 -16.53 -38.15 16.96
N ARG A 163 -17.76 -38.43 17.42
CA ARG A 163 -19.00 -37.94 16.77
C ARG A 163 -19.16 -36.43 16.88
N LEU A 164 -18.85 -35.82 18.01
CA LEU A 164 -18.89 -34.36 18.18
C LEU A 164 -17.85 -33.68 17.28
N LYS A 165 -16.63 -34.22 17.20
CA LYS A 165 -15.63 -33.79 16.21
C LYS A 165 -16.13 -33.97 14.78
N GLY A 166 -16.75 -35.11 14.47
CA GLY A 166 -17.29 -35.40 13.14
C GLY A 166 -18.45 -34.50 12.72
N VAL A 167 -19.35 -34.12 13.64
CA VAL A 167 -20.46 -33.20 13.38
C VAL A 167 -19.99 -31.76 13.26
N ALA A 168 -19.02 -31.34 14.08
CA ALA A 168 -18.40 -30.03 13.95
C ALA A 168 -17.63 -29.90 12.63
N ALA A 169 -16.86 -30.94 12.26
CA ALA A 169 -16.17 -31.01 10.97
C ALA A 169 -17.18 -31.01 9.81
N SER A 170 -18.20 -31.89 9.84
CA SER A 170 -19.17 -31.98 8.74
C SER A 170 -20.02 -30.73 8.56
N LYS A 171 -20.33 -29.99 9.63
CA LYS A 171 -21.06 -28.71 9.53
C LYS A 171 -20.15 -27.59 9.04
N ILE A 172 -18.85 -27.64 9.31
CA ILE A 172 -17.86 -26.75 8.70
C ILE A 172 -17.74 -27.07 7.21
N ASP A 173 -17.62 -28.35 6.83
CA ASP A 173 -17.54 -28.80 5.43
C ASP A 173 -18.82 -28.45 4.63
N GLU A 174 -19.99 -28.53 5.28
CA GLU A 174 -21.28 -28.17 4.68
C GLU A 174 -21.44 -26.64 4.50
N LEU A 175 -20.93 -25.85 5.45
CA LEU A 175 -20.85 -24.39 5.32
C LEU A 175 -19.81 -23.95 4.28
N GLU A 176 -18.71 -24.69 4.17
CA GLU A 176 -17.70 -24.55 3.13
C GLU A 176 -18.35 -24.79 1.76
N GLY A 177 -19.07 -25.90 1.57
CA GLY A 177 -19.74 -26.26 0.32
C GLY A 177 -20.91 -25.34 -0.10
N GLN A 178 -21.62 -24.71 0.84
CA GLN A 178 -22.73 -23.79 0.53
C GLN A 178 -22.29 -22.35 0.26
N THR A 179 -21.08 -21.98 0.70
CA THR A 179 -20.51 -20.63 0.49
C THR A 179 -19.51 -20.61 -0.68
N TYR A 180 -19.12 -21.78 -1.18
CA TYR A 180 -18.20 -21.94 -2.32
C TYR A 180 -18.89 -21.66 -3.66
N ASP A 181 -18.99 -20.39 -4.02
CA ASP A 181 -19.28 -19.98 -5.39
C ASP A 181 -18.05 -19.26 -5.99
N SER A 182 -17.35 -19.96 -6.87
CA SER A 182 -16.46 -19.44 -7.93
C SER A 182 -15.45 -18.32 -7.60
N THR A 183 -14.50 -18.55 -6.70
CA THR A 183 -13.20 -17.84 -6.79
C THR A 183 -12.08 -18.84 -7.01
N ASP A 184 -11.86 -19.15 -8.29
CA ASP A 184 -10.87 -20.10 -8.80
C ASP A 184 -9.44 -19.55 -8.60
N THR A 185 -8.94 -19.61 -7.37
CA THR A 185 -7.51 -19.67 -7.00
C THR A 185 -7.45 -19.95 -5.50
N THR A 186 -7.17 -21.19 -5.13
CA THR A 186 -6.94 -21.58 -3.74
C THR A 186 -5.95 -20.59 -3.08
N ILE A 187 -6.26 -20.08 -1.90
CA ILE A 187 -5.39 -19.17 -1.12
C ILE A 187 -3.98 -19.74 -0.98
N THR A 188 -3.91 -21.06 -0.79
CA THR A 188 -2.64 -21.78 -0.72
C THR A 188 -1.83 -21.67 -2.00
N THR A 189 -2.45 -21.49 -3.16
CA THR A 189 -1.79 -21.34 -4.46
C THR A 189 -1.15 -19.95 -4.59
N VAL A 190 -1.83 -18.87 -4.17
CA VAL A 190 -1.26 -17.51 -4.18
C VAL A 190 -0.12 -17.38 -3.16
N GLU A 191 -0.34 -17.80 -1.91
CA GLU A 191 0.71 -17.79 -0.88
C GLU A 191 1.91 -18.66 -1.29
N ARG A 192 1.68 -19.90 -1.76
CA ARG A 192 2.76 -20.81 -2.18
C ARG A 192 3.50 -20.29 -3.42
N ASN A 193 2.81 -19.66 -4.36
CA ASN A 193 3.46 -19.05 -5.52
C ASN A 193 4.36 -17.87 -5.12
N ILE A 194 3.90 -17.02 -4.21
CA ILE A 194 4.70 -15.90 -3.67
C ILE A 194 5.86 -16.44 -2.85
N TYR A 195 5.63 -17.39 -1.95
CA TYR A 195 6.68 -17.99 -1.13
C TYR A 195 7.74 -18.72 -1.95
N ARG A 196 7.33 -19.41 -3.03
CA ARG A 196 8.27 -20.02 -3.98
C ARG A 196 9.07 -18.96 -4.75
N LYS A 197 8.43 -17.86 -5.19
CA LYS A 197 9.12 -16.73 -5.87
C LYS A 197 10.21 -16.13 -4.98
N TYR A 198 9.96 -16.01 -3.69
CA TYR A 198 10.87 -15.43 -2.70
C TYR A 198 11.73 -16.47 -1.95
N HIS A 199 11.62 -17.76 -2.29
CA HIS A 199 12.35 -18.87 -1.66
C HIS A 199 12.22 -18.93 -0.12
N VAL A 200 11.01 -18.68 0.38
CA VAL A 200 10.69 -18.71 1.81
C VAL A 200 9.67 -19.79 2.11
N ASN A 201 9.74 -20.37 3.31
CA ASN A 201 8.88 -21.47 3.74
C ASN A 201 7.86 -21.08 4.81
N SER A 202 7.89 -19.83 5.29
CA SER A 202 6.98 -19.35 6.34
C SER A 202 6.66 -17.86 6.20
N ALA A 203 5.50 -17.46 6.71
CA ALA A 203 5.07 -16.06 6.73
C ALA A 203 6.06 -15.16 7.49
N SER A 204 6.60 -15.63 8.63
CA SER A 204 7.58 -14.86 9.41
C SER A 204 8.93 -14.71 8.69
N ALA A 205 9.38 -15.75 7.97
CA ALA A 205 10.60 -15.65 7.15
C ALA A 205 10.38 -14.68 5.97
N TYR A 206 9.18 -14.70 5.38
CA TYR A 206 8.79 -13.76 4.33
C TYR A 206 8.80 -12.31 4.83
N ASP A 207 8.13 -12.02 5.96
CA ASP A 207 8.12 -10.69 6.57
C ASP A 207 9.53 -10.17 6.84
N LYS A 208 10.41 -11.01 7.40
CA LYS A 208 11.79 -10.62 7.71
C LYS A 208 12.60 -10.32 6.44
N LEU A 209 12.49 -11.16 5.41
CA LEU A 209 13.16 -10.97 4.13
C LEU A 209 12.72 -9.66 3.47
N ILE A 210 11.40 -9.43 3.39
CA ILE A 210 10.82 -8.27 2.73
C ILE A 210 11.20 -6.99 3.45
N ASN A 211 11.10 -6.96 4.79
CA ASN A 211 11.50 -5.79 5.58
C ASN A 211 12.99 -5.46 5.41
N SER A 212 13.86 -6.48 5.36
CA SER A 212 15.29 -6.28 5.10
C SER A 212 15.54 -5.70 3.70
N ARG A 213 14.90 -6.28 2.68
CA ARG A 213 15.04 -5.83 1.28
C ARG A 213 14.50 -4.42 1.07
N LEU A 214 13.34 -4.10 1.63
CA LEU A 214 12.75 -2.77 1.53
C LEU A 214 13.62 -1.72 2.23
N SER A 215 14.26 -2.06 3.35
CA SER A 215 15.18 -1.15 4.04
C SER A 215 16.46 -0.89 3.22
N GLU A 216 17.01 -1.93 2.59
CA GLU A 216 18.18 -1.84 1.70
C GLU A 216 17.87 -0.97 0.48
N ILE A 217 16.77 -1.28 -0.23
CA ILE A 217 16.31 -0.52 -1.39
C ILE A 217 16.04 0.93 -1.03
N LYS A 218 15.39 1.21 0.11
CA LYS A 218 15.12 2.58 0.54
C LYS A 218 16.41 3.38 0.72
N LYS A 219 17.46 2.77 1.31
CA LYS A 219 18.75 3.41 1.51
C LYS A 219 19.42 3.72 0.16
N GLU A 220 19.52 2.72 -0.72
CA GLU A 220 20.13 2.91 -2.04
C GLU A 220 19.36 3.94 -2.90
N THR A 221 18.03 3.94 -2.80
CA THR A 221 17.18 4.90 -3.53
C THR A 221 17.40 6.33 -3.03
N LEU A 222 17.58 6.51 -1.70
CA LEU A 222 17.91 7.81 -1.11
C LEU A 222 19.30 8.28 -1.58
N GLU A 223 20.30 7.41 -1.54
CA GLU A 223 21.66 7.73 -2.00
C GLU A 223 21.66 8.13 -3.49
N CYS A 224 20.88 7.44 -4.34
CA CYS A 224 20.72 7.83 -5.74
C CYS A 224 20.03 9.20 -5.89
N ALA A 225 19.00 9.48 -5.09
CA ALA A 225 18.31 10.77 -5.13
C ALA A 225 19.24 11.92 -4.71
N GLU A 226 20.02 11.72 -3.64
CA GLU A 226 21.05 12.66 -3.20
C GLU A 226 22.14 12.86 -4.27
N GLY A 227 22.55 11.78 -4.94
CA GLY A 227 23.47 11.83 -6.08
C GLY A 227 22.95 12.70 -7.22
N MET A 228 21.69 12.50 -7.64
CA MET A 228 21.04 13.33 -8.66
C MET A 228 20.99 14.81 -8.24
N LEU A 229 20.52 15.09 -7.03
CA LEU A 229 20.44 16.45 -6.49
C LEU A 229 21.83 17.10 -6.38
N GLY A 230 22.85 16.31 -6.02
CA GLY A 230 24.25 16.74 -5.99
C GLY A 230 24.75 17.16 -7.37
N CYS A 231 24.47 16.36 -8.41
CA CYS A 231 24.80 16.71 -9.80
C CYS A 231 24.17 18.03 -10.23
N VAL A 232 22.87 18.21 -9.96
CA VAL A 232 22.13 19.43 -10.27
C VAL A 232 22.68 20.64 -9.51
N ALA A 233 22.96 20.47 -8.21
CA ALA A 233 23.52 21.53 -7.38
C ALA A 233 24.91 21.97 -7.88
N ILE A 234 25.77 21.01 -8.27
CA ILE A 234 27.08 21.32 -8.86
C ILE A 234 26.90 22.09 -10.17
N ALA A 235 25.97 21.68 -11.05
CA ALA A 235 25.69 22.40 -12.29
C ALA A 235 25.22 23.85 -12.04
N LEU A 236 24.37 24.08 -11.03
CA LEU A 236 23.93 25.42 -10.63
C LEU A 236 25.06 26.25 -10.01
N VAL A 237 25.91 25.65 -9.21
CA VAL A 237 27.07 26.34 -8.61
C VAL A 237 28.06 26.75 -9.70
N LEU A 238 28.33 25.88 -10.68
CA LEU A 238 29.12 26.21 -11.87
C LEU A 238 28.51 27.40 -12.63
N TRP A 239 27.19 27.46 -12.74
CA TRP A 239 26.49 28.62 -13.32
C TRP A 239 26.77 29.93 -12.58
N LEU A 240 26.75 29.92 -11.25
CA LEU A 240 27.03 31.11 -10.45
C LEU A 240 28.47 31.60 -10.63
N PHE A 241 29.45 30.68 -10.63
CA PHE A 241 30.88 31.04 -10.78
C PHE A 241 31.23 31.51 -12.19
N LEU A 242 30.68 30.87 -13.23
CA LEU A 242 31.00 31.19 -14.63
C LEU A 242 30.13 32.31 -15.21
N ARG A 243 29.25 32.92 -14.41
CA ARG A 243 28.32 33.98 -14.83
C ARG A 243 28.98 35.11 -15.63
N LYS A 244 30.21 35.51 -15.29
CA LYS A 244 30.92 36.63 -15.94
C LYS A 244 31.47 36.28 -17.34
N ARG A 245 31.46 35.01 -17.75
CA ARG A 245 32.06 34.54 -19.02
C ARG A 245 30.98 34.27 -20.09
N VAL A 246 30.67 35.26 -20.92
CA VAL A 246 29.61 35.20 -21.95
C VAL A 246 29.77 34.02 -22.92
N GLN A 247 31.01 33.66 -23.28
CA GLN A 247 31.30 32.56 -24.22
C GLN A 247 30.90 31.17 -23.71
N LEU A 248 30.68 31.00 -22.40
CA LEU A 248 30.36 29.71 -21.76
C LEU A 248 28.86 29.57 -21.43
N HIS A 249 28.04 30.61 -21.62
CA HIS A 249 26.61 30.59 -21.27
C HIS A 249 25.81 29.58 -22.10
N VAL A 250 26.03 29.56 -23.42
CA VAL A 250 25.34 28.64 -24.35
C VAL A 250 25.57 27.16 -24.00
N PRO A 251 26.82 26.65 -23.94
CA PRO A 251 27.04 25.23 -23.64
C PRO A 251 26.58 24.86 -22.23
N LEU A 252 26.77 25.74 -21.25
CA LEU A 252 26.34 25.50 -19.88
C LEU A 252 24.80 25.40 -19.79
N PHE A 253 24.08 26.26 -20.51
CA PHE A 253 22.61 26.28 -20.48
C PHE A 253 22.03 25.06 -21.17
N VAL A 254 22.58 24.67 -22.34
CA VAL A 254 22.16 23.46 -23.06
C VAL A 254 22.39 22.21 -22.21
N MET A 255 23.54 22.11 -21.55
CA MET A 255 23.80 20.99 -20.64
C MET A 255 22.80 21.00 -19.48
N SER A 256 22.57 22.14 -18.84
CA SER A 256 21.57 22.28 -17.76
C SER A 256 20.17 21.84 -18.18
N LEU A 257 19.76 22.04 -19.44
CA LEU A 257 18.49 21.54 -19.97
C LEU A 257 18.46 20.01 -20.04
N LEU A 258 19.58 19.34 -20.35
CA LEU A 258 19.65 17.87 -20.35
C LEU A 258 19.47 17.31 -18.94
N PHE A 259 20.05 17.94 -17.91
CA PHE A 259 19.78 17.58 -16.51
C PHE A 259 18.27 17.67 -16.19
N ALA A 260 17.61 18.73 -16.66
CA ALA A 260 16.17 18.91 -16.47
C ALA A 260 15.34 17.80 -17.13
N ILE A 261 15.75 17.29 -18.30
CA ILE A 261 15.07 16.17 -18.98
C ILE A 261 15.20 14.88 -18.17
N ILE A 262 16.38 14.60 -17.61
CA ILE A 262 16.62 13.41 -16.79
C ILE A 262 15.73 13.47 -15.53
N LEU A 263 15.74 14.58 -14.80
CA LEU A 263 14.89 14.77 -13.61
C LEU A 263 13.40 14.65 -13.93
N LEU A 264 12.93 15.27 -15.02
CA LEU A 264 11.54 15.17 -15.45
C LEU A 264 11.16 13.71 -15.74
N THR A 265 11.99 13.01 -16.52
CA THR A 265 11.76 11.62 -16.89
C THR A 265 11.69 10.73 -15.66
N VAL A 266 12.67 10.84 -14.75
CA VAL A 266 12.70 10.06 -13.51
C VAL A 266 11.52 10.41 -12.59
N GLY A 267 11.21 11.69 -12.42
CA GLY A 267 10.12 12.15 -11.55
C GLY A 267 8.72 11.74 -12.03
N VAL A 268 8.50 11.72 -13.35
CA VAL A 268 7.21 11.36 -13.96
C VAL A 268 7.00 9.84 -14.08
N THR A 269 8.08 9.07 -14.26
CA THR A 269 8.02 7.60 -14.40
C THR A 269 8.06 6.86 -13.07
N SER A 270 8.72 7.41 -12.04
CA SER A 270 8.87 6.77 -10.74
C SER A 270 7.61 6.91 -9.88
N PRO A 271 7.29 5.94 -9.00
CA PRO A 271 6.16 6.04 -8.09
C PRO A 271 6.21 7.32 -7.26
N ILE A 272 5.09 8.05 -7.19
CA ILE A 272 4.97 9.33 -6.47
C ILE A 272 4.13 9.19 -5.21
N ILE A 273 3.13 8.30 -5.22
CA ILE A 273 2.19 8.11 -4.12
C ILE A 273 1.95 6.62 -3.91
N GLU A 274 1.96 6.23 -2.63
CA GLU A 274 1.60 4.91 -2.17
C GLU A 274 0.42 5.03 -1.21
N VAL A 275 -0.62 4.25 -1.49
CA VAL A 275 -1.81 4.13 -0.66
C VAL A 275 -1.76 2.76 -0.01
N ASP A 276 -1.70 2.70 1.31
CA ASP A 276 -1.67 1.46 2.10
C ASP A 276 -2.62 1.56 3.29
N ALA A 277 -3.77 0.90 3.16
CA ALA A 277 -4.76 0.76 4.22
C ALA A 277 -4.82 -0.70 4.68
N ARG A 278 -4.67 -0.94 5.99
CA ARG A 278 -4.67 -2.29 6.54
C ARG A 278 -5.28 -2.38 7.94
N ILE A 279 -5.76 -3.57 8.29
CA ILE A 279 -6.06 -3.98 9.66
C ILE A 279 -4.78 -4.59 10.22
N LYS A 280 -4.12 -3.91 11.17
CA LYS A 280 -2.90 -4.41 11.83
C LYS A 280 -3.18 -5.67 12.62
N THR A 281 -4.22 -5.65 13.45
CA THR A 281 -4.61 -6.79 14.29
C THR A 281 -6.12 -6.83 14.42
N LEU A 282 -6.72 -7.99 14.19
CA LEU A 282 -8.08 -8.31 14.56
C LEU A 282 -8.01 -9.51 15.50
N GLU A 283 -8.29 -9.28 16.77
CA GLU A 283 -8.31 -10.29 17.82
C GLU A 283 -9.73 -10.50 18.30
N PHE A 284 -10.16 -11.73 18.47
CA PHE A 284 -11.42 -12.04 19.13
C PHE A 284 -11.28 -13.27 20.02
N ALA A 285 -12.07 -13.31 21.09
CA ALA A 285 -12.06 -14.40 22.04
C ALA A 285 -13.02 -15.52 21.61
N LEU A 286 -12.50 -16.74 21.43
CA LEU A 286 -13.29 -17.95 21.16
C LEU A 286 -12.90 -19.04 22.16
N LEU A 287 -13.86 -19.57 22.92
CA LEU A 287 -13.62 -20.62 23.93
C LEU A 287 -12.52 -20.27 24.96
N GLY A 288 -12.37 -18.98 25.28
CA GLY A 288 -11.33 -18.47 26.18
C GLY A 288 -9.92 -18.40 25.56
N ASP A 289 -9.74 -18.78 24.29
CA ASP A 289 -8.52 -18.55 23.51
C ASP A 289 -8.69 -17.28 22.66
N LYS A 290 -7.59 -16.55 22.45
CA LYS A 290 -7.57 -15.40 21.55
C LYS A 290 -7.18 -15.87 20.14
N ILE A 291 -8.05 -15.67 19.17
CA ILE A 291 -7.74 -15.85 17.76
C ILE A 291 -7.37 -14.48 17.20
N ALA A 292 -6.23 -14.40 16.54
CA ALA A 292 -5.74 -13.15 15.94
C ALA A 292 -5.52 -13.31 14.44
N PHE A 293 -6.01 -12.36 13.66
CA PHE A 293 -5.61 -12.10 12.28
C PHE A 293 -4.71 -10.86 12.29
N THR A 294 -3.47 -11.03 11.87
CA THR A 294 -2.49 -9.94 11.82
C THR A 294 -2.26 -9.54 10.37
N ASN A 295 -1.95 -8.26 10.17
CA ASN A 295 -1.45 -7.73 8.90
C ASN A 295 -2.39 -8.01 7.71
N GLN A 296 -3.61 -7.49 7.75
CA GLN A 296 -4.63 -7.71 6.72
C GLN A 296 -4.75 -6.46 5.85
N VAL A 297 -4.27 -6.54 4.62
CA VAL A 297 -4.26 -5.41 3.69
C VAL A 297 -5.65 -5.27 3.07
N LEU A 298 -6.25 -4.10 3.27
CA LEU A 298 -7.55 -3.73 2.70
C LEU A 298 -7.38 -3.19 1.29
N PHE A 299 -6.40 -2.29 1.12
CA PHE A 299 -6.14 -1.65 -0.15
C PHE A 299 -4.68 -1.24 -0.25
N PHE A 300 -4.05 -1.61 -1.36
CA PHE A 300 -2.69 -1.18 -1.69
C PHE A 300 -2.59 -0.76 -3.14
N GLN A 301 -2.06 0.44 -3.40
CA GLN A 301 -1.66 0.88 -4.73
C GLN A 301 -0.44 1.79 -4.68
N SER A 302 0.47 1.64 -5.63
CA SER A 302 1.62 2.52 -5.82
C SER A 302 1.72 2.95 -7.28
N LYS A 303 1.59 4.25 -7.54
CA LYS A 303 1.47 4.81 -8.89
C LYS A 303 2.42 5.98 -9.10
N SER A 304 2.97 6.06 -10.31
CA SER A 304 3.71 7.22 -10.83
C SER A 304 2.76 8.20 -11.52
N ILE A 305 3.25 9.37 -11.96
CA ILE A 305 2.42 10.32 -12.72
C ILE A 305 1.92 9.66 -14.01
N LEU A 306 2.81 9.01 -14.78
CA LEU A 306 2.39 8.23 -15.95
C LEU A 306 1.49 7.06 -15.59
N GLY A 307 1.72 6.43 -14.44
CA GLY A 307 0.85 5.37 -13.94
C GLY A 307 -0.58 5.86 -13.70
N ILE A 308 -0.75 7.05 -13.12
CA ILE A 308 -2.07 7.68 -12.90
C ILE A 308 -2.70 8.05 -14.24
N ILE A 309 -1.95 8.69 -15.13
CA ILE A 309 -2.42 9.06 -16.47
C ILE A 309 -2.91 7.82 -17.23
N GLY A 310 -2.11 6.75 -17.26
CA GLY A 310 -2.48 5.49 -17.90
C GLY A 310 -3.77 4.91 -17.31
N THR A 311 -3.87 4.85 -15.98
CA THR A 311 -5.10 4.36 -15.33
C THR A 311 -6.33 5.22 -15.56
N LEU A 312 -6.19 6.50 -15.89
CA LEU A 312 -7.32 7.38 -16.23
C LEU A 312 -7.75 7.20 -17.68
N ILE A 313 -6.80 6.99 -18.60
CA ILE A 313 -7.07 6.77 -20.03
C ILE A 313 -7.66 5.38 -20.27
N GLU A 314 -7.28 4.38 -19.48
CA GLU A 314 -7.85 3.02 -19.55
C GLU A 314 -9.30 2.94 -19.05
N GLN A 315 -9.79 3.96 -18.34
CA GLN A 315 -11.16 3.95 -17.86
C GLN A 315 -12.15 4.10 -19.01
N PRO A 316 -13.28 3.38 -18.98
CA PRO A 316 -14.31 3.47 -20.03
C PRO A 316 -15.08 4.80 -20.02
N LYS A 317 -14.85 5.67 -19.02
CA LYS A 317 -15.57 6.94 -18.85
C LYS A 317 -14.88 8.06 -19.64
N PRO A 318 -15.60 8.77 -20.54
CA PRO A 318 -14.99 9.81 -21.37
C PRO A 318 -14.38 10.95 -20.55
N ASP A 319 -15.00 11.31 -19.41
CA ASP A 319 -14.49 12.35 -18.50
C ASP A 319 -13.10 12.00 -17.94
N ALA A 320 -12.89 10.73 -17.57
CA ALA A 320 -11.61 10.26 -17.05
C ALA A 320 -10.52 10.27 -18.11
N VAL A 321 -10.85 9.85 -19.34
CA VAL A 321 -9.95 9.88 -20.49
C VAL A 321 -9.52 11.32 -20.81
N LEU A 322 -10.47 12.26 -20.81
CA LEU A 322 -10.19 13.67 -21.05
C LEU A 322 -9.22 14.23 -19.99
N VAL A 323 -9.47 13.97 -18.70
CA VAL A 323 -8.58 14.40 -17.61
C VAL A 323 -7.19 13.77 -17.77
N GLY A 324 -7.11 12.48 -18.08
CA GLY A 324 -5.84 11.79 -18.32
C GLY A 324 -5.04 12.39 -19.49
N ALA A 325 -5.70 12.65 -20.62
CA ALA A 325 -5.09 13.30 -21.78
C ALA A 325 -4.61 14.72 -21.46
N LEU A 326 -5.39 15.47 -20.68
CA LEU A 326 -5.06 16.83 -20.25
C LEU A 326 -3.84 16.85 -19.34
N LEU A 327 -3.76 15.91 -18.38
CA LEU A 327 -2.58 15.74 -17.52
C LEU A 327 -1.34 15.36 -18.33
N LEU A 328 -1.46 14.45 -19.28
CA LEU A 328 -0.35 14.10 -20.17
C LEU A 328 0.17 15.32 -20.94
N LEU A 329 -0.75 16.12 -21.49
CA LEU A 329 -0.41 17.33 -22.22
C LEU A 329 0.30 18.35 -21.32
N PHE A 330 -0.30 18.76 -20.20
CA PHE A 330 0.21 19.87 -19.39
C PHE A 330 1.37 19.51 -18.46
N VAL A 331 1.45 18.27 -17.96
CA VAL A 331 2.45 17.87 -16.96
C VAL A 331 3.68 17.20 -17.60
N VAL A 332 3.55 16.65 -18.81
CA VAL A 332 4.64 15.90 -19.46
C VAL A 332 5.02 16.50 -20.81
N ILE A 333 4.06 16.66 -21.73
CA ILE A 333 4.35 17.10 -23.10
C ILE A 333 4.79 18.56 -23.15
N LEU A 334 4.03 19.49 -22.54
CA LEU A 334 4.37 20.91 -22.56
C LEU A 334 5.70 21.22 -21.88
N PRO A 335 6.04 20.65 -20.70
CA PRO A 335 7.33 20.90 -20.08
C PRO A 335 8.51 20.37 -20.93
N LEU A 336 8.36 19.20 -21.58
CA LEU A 336 9.33 18.69 -22.55
C LEU A 336 9.50 19.64 -23.75
N LEU A 337 8.38 20.05 -24.36
CA LEU A 337 8.39 20.95 -25.52
C LEU A 337 9.06 22.29 -25.17
N ARG A 338 8.81 22.80 -23.97
CA ARG A 338 9.41 24.02 -23.44
C ARG A 338 10.93 23.87 -23.26
N ILE A 339 11.41 22.76 -22.71
CA ILE A 339 12.85 22.48 -22.57
C ILE A 339 13.53 22.45 -23.96
N ILE A 340 12.93 21.75 -24.93
CA ILE A 340 13.44 21.67 -26.31
C ILE A 340 13.47 23.06 -26.96
N ALA A 341 12.38 23.82 -26.85
CA ALA A 341 12.29 25.16 -27.42
C ALA A 341 13.37 26.10 -26.87
N ARG A 342 13.68 26.01 -25.57
CA ARG A 342 14.76 26.78 -24.93
C ARG A 342 16.14 26.39 -25.44
N GLY A 343 16.37 25.08 -25.62
CA GLY A 343 17.62 24.58 -26.19
C GLY A 343 17.85 25.08 -27.60
N VAL A 344 16.80 25.04 -28.44
CA VAL A 344 16.84 25.54 -29.82
C VAL A 344 17.01 27.05 -29.87
N HIS A 345 16.29 27.81 -29.02
CA HIS A 345 16.41 29.27 -28.96
C HIS A 345 17.84 29.72 -28.67
N VAL A 346 18.53 29.05 -27.73
CA VAL A 346 19.90 29.40 -27.32
C VAL A 346 20.96 28.87 -28.29
N SER A 347 20.72 27.74 -28.97
CA SER A 347 21.73 27.10 -29.83
C SER A 347 21.63 27.52 -31.30
N CYS A 348 20.43 27.81 -31.81
CA CYS A 348 20.18 27.92 -33.24
C CYS A 348 18.99 28.83 -33.58
N GLY A 349 18.94 30.03 -32.99
CA GLY A 349 17.86 31.01 -33.24
C GLY A 349 17.68 31.43 -34.71
N HIS A 350 18.67 31.19 -35.58
CA HIS A 350 18.63 31.53 -37.01
C HIS A 350 18.06 30.42 -37.92
N LEU A 351 18.03 29.16 -37.48
CA LEU A 351 17.62 28.02 -38.32
C LEU A 351 16.10 27.81 -38.37
N PHE A 352 15.37 28.35 -37.39
CA PHE A 352 13.91 28.24 -37.32
C PHE A 352 13.24 29.50 -37.88
N GLY A 353 12.50 29.32 -38.98
CA GLY A 353 11.87 30.41 -39.74
C GLY A 353 10.79 31.21 -38.99
N SER A 354 10.32 30.76 -37.82
CA SER A 354 9.28 31.43 -37.02
C SER A 354 9.77 31.84 -35.62
N ARG A 355 10.60 32.89 -35.56
CA ARG A 355 11.10 33.47 -34.29
C ARG A 355 10.00 33.76 -33.26
N LYS A 356 8.78 34.09 -33.70
CA LYS A 356 7.61 34.34 -32.84
C LYS A 356 7.08 33.07 -32.16
N VAL A 357 6.95 31.96 -32.89
CA VAL A 357 6.43 30.68 -32.34
C VAL A 357 7.44 30.09 -31.36
N LEU A 358 8.73 30.13 -31.71
CA LEU A 358 9.79 29.66 -30.82
C LEU A 358 9.87 30.47 -29.52
N ARG A 359 9.76 31.80 -29.61
CA ARG A 359 9.70 32.68 -28.44
C ARG A 359 8.45 32.40 -27.58
N PHE A 360 7.29 32.20 -28.21
CA PHE A 360 6.07 31.82 -27.51
C PHE A 360 6.22 30.48 -26.77
N LEU A 361 6.76 29.45 -27.43
CA LEU A 361 7.01 28.13 -26.83
C LEU A 361 8.02 28.17 -25.67
N ALA A 362 9.08 28.98 -25.79
CA ALA A 362 10.14 29.04 -24.79
C ALA A 362 9.78 29.88 -23.56
N PHE A 363 9.02 30.97 -23.74
CA PHE A 363 8.74 31.97 -22.71
C PHE A 363 7.27 32.04 -22.27
N ASP A 364 6.32 32.04 -23.21
CA ASP A 364 4.90 32.26 -22.92
C ASP A 364 4.14 30.98 -22.55
N LEU A 365 4.59 29.83 -23.06
CA LEU A 365 4.06 28.50 -22.72
C LEU A 365 4.22 28.16 -21.24
N GLY A 366 5.08 28.88 -20.52
CA GLY A 366 5.31 28.70 -19.09
C GLY A 366 4.09 28.99 -18.21
N LYS A 367 3.08 29.71 -18.72
CA LYS A 367 1.81 29.91 -18.00
C LYS A 367 0.91 28.67 -18.04
N TRP A 368 1.12 27.79 -19.01
CA TRP A 368 0.34 26.57 -19.24
C TRP A 368 1.06 25.33 -18.72
N ASP A 369 2.37 25.43 -18.47
CA ASP A 369 3.15 24.41 -17.78
C ASP A 369 2.61 24.25 -16.35
N MET A 370 1.90 23.14 -16.10
CA MET A 370 1.18 22.87 -14.86
C MET A 370 1.98 21.94 -13.93
N ALA A 371 3.29 21.79 -14.15
CA ALA A 371 4.12 20.91 -13.33
C ALA A 371 4.15 21.34 -11.86
N ASP A 372 4.13 22.65 -11.57
CA ASP A 372 4.05 23.21 -10.23
C ASP A 372 2.69 22.97 -9.56
N VAL A 373 1.59 23.18 -10.27
CA VAL A 373 0.25 22.90 -9.76
C VAL A 373 0.06 21.40 -9.52
N MET A 374 0.67 20.55 -10.35
CA MET A 374 0.65 19.10 -10.13
C MET A 374 1.32 18.71 -8.81
N VAL A 375 2.43 19.34 -8.42
CA VAL A 375 3.06 19.10 -7.11
C VAL A 375 2.07 19.38 -5.97
N VAL A 376 1.40 20.53 -6.03
CA VAL A 376 0.39 20.92 -5.02
C VAL A 376 -0.79 19.95 -5.05
N GLY A 377 -1.24 19.54 -6.25
CA GLY A 377 -2.33 18.58 -6.43
C GLY A 377 -2.04 17.21 -5.82
N ILE A 378 -0.83 16.69 -6.03
CA ILE A 378 -0.39 15.43 -5.42
C ILE A 378 -0.34 15.56 -3.89
N ALA A 379 0.20 16.66 -3.37
CA ALA A 379 0.28 16.91 -1.93
C ALA A 379 -1.12 17.03 -1.29
N MET A 380 -2.04 17.79 -1.91
CA MET A 380 -3.44 17.90 -1.48
C MET A 380 -4.14 16.54 -1.52
N THR A 381 -3.93 15.76 -2.59
CA THR A 381 -4.49 14.40 -2.71
C THR A 381 -3.98 13.49 -1.60
N TYR A 382 -2.69 13.54 -1.29
CA TYR A 382 -2.10 12.78 -0.20
C TYR A 382 -2.70 13.16 1.16
N ILE A 383 -2.79 14.46 1.46
CA ILE A 383 -3.36 14.95 2.72
C ILE A 383 -4.85 14.55 2.83
N GLY A 384 -5.62 14.76 1.76
CA GLY A 384 -7.04 14.43 1.71
C GLY A 384 -7.30 12.93 1.87
N LEU A 385 -6.58 12.10 1.12
CA LEU A 385 -6.69 10.64 1.21
C LEU A 385 -6.27 10.13 2.58
N ASN A 386 -5.18 10.67 3.15
CA ASN A 386 -4.72 10.30 4.48
C ASN A 386 -5.76 10.64 5.55
N GLY A 387 -6.39 11.83 5.46
CA GLY A 387 -7.47 12.25 6.34
C GLY A 387 -8.70 11.33 6.25
N ILE A 388 -9.19 11.07 5.03
CA ILE A 388 -10.36 10.22 4.79
C ILE A 388 -10.08 8.78 5.26
N LEU A 389 -8.98 8.17 4.82
CA LEU A 389 -8.63 6.79 5.20
C LEU A 389 -8.49 6.66 6.71
N LYS A 390 -7.80 7.60 7.37
CA LYS A 390 -7.67 7.59 8.83
C LYS A 390 -9.03 7.67 9.53
N SER A 391 -9.93 8.54 9.07
CA SER A 391 -11.27 8.67 9.65
C SER A 391 -12.10 7.40 9.46
N GLN A 392 -12.10 6.82 8.26
CA GLN A 392 -12.87 5.61 7.95
C GLN A 392 -12.30 4.40 8.70
N LEU A 393 -10.98 4.25 8.76
CA LEU A 393 -10.30 3.17 9.47
C LEU A 393 -10.45 3.30 11.00
N SER A 394 -10.50 4.52 11.54
CA SER A 394 -10.74 4.73 12.97
C SER A 394 -12.13 4.29 13.39
N GLY A 395 -13.13 4.37 12.49
CA GLY A 395 -14.47 3.83 12.74
C GLY A 395 -14.50 2.30 12.88
N LEU A 396 -13.48 1.62 12.36
CA LEU A 396 -13.32 0.15 12.47
C LEU A 396 -12.48 -0.26 13.68
N ASN A 397 -11.88 0.69 14.40
CA ASN A 397 -11.17 0.39 15.64
C ASN A 397 -12.19 0.14 16.75
N MET A 398 -12.19 -1.07 17.26
CA MET A 398 -13.05 -1.50 18.35
C MET A 398 -12.19 -2.09 19.45
N GLU A 399 -12.47 -1.73 20.69
CA GLU A 399 -11.83 -2.32 21.86
C GLU A 399 -12.93 -2.72 22.84
N ASN A 400 -13.40 -3.95 22.67
CA ASN A 400 -14.37 -4.60 23.54
C ASN A 400 -13.75 -5.89 24.11
N ASP A 401 -14.33 -6.43 25.19
CA ASP A 401 -13.86 -7.67 25.83
C ASP A 401 -13.82 -8.89 24.88
N THR A 402 -14.62 -8.87 23.81
CA THR A 402 -14.76 -9.97 22.85
C THR A 402 -14.05 -9.74 21.52
N LEU A 403 -13.80 -8.49 21.12
CA LEU A 403 -13.23 -8.10 19.83
C LEU A 403 -12.33 -6.87 19.99
N LYS A 404 -11.07 -7.02 19.58
CA LYS A 404 -10.09 -5.95 19.48
C LYS A 404 -9.60 -5.81 18.05
N THR A 405 -9.88 -4.67 17.43
CA THR A 405 -9.46 -4.36 16.06
C THR A 405 -8.60 -3.11 16.06
N VAL A 406 -7.43 -3.20 15.44
CA VAL A 406 -6.49 -2.09 15.23
C VAL A 406 -6.24 -1.94 13.74
N THR A 407 -6.58 -0.78 13.20
CA THR A 407 -6.34 -0.38 11.82
C THR A 407 -5.14 0.55 11.71
N ALA A 408 -4.54 0.62 10.52
CA ALA A 408 -3.47 1.55 10.23
C ALA A 408 -3.53 2.05 8.79
N ASN A 409 -3.21 3.34 8.64
CA ASN A 409 -2.92 3.96 7.38
C ASN A 409 -1.41 4.19 7.26
N ASN A 410 -0.75 3.47 6.35
CA ASN A 410 0.67 3.61 6.06
C ASN A 410 0.91 4.33 4.72
N SER A 411 -0.10 5.01 4.19
CA SER A 411 0.03 5.77 2.94
C SER A 411 1.15 6.81 3.05
N ALA A 412 1.96 6.93 2.00
CA ALA A 412 3.14 7.77 1.99
C ALA A 412 3.42 8.37 0.61
N LEU A 413 3.96 9.58 0.59
CA LEU A 413 4.61 10.14 -0.59
C LEU A 413 5.95 9.42 -0.81
N GLN A 414 6.17 8.98 -2.05
CA GLN A 414 7.37 8.24 -2.44
C GLN A 414 8.48 9.20 -2.90
N LEU A 415 9.71 8.69 -2.98
CA LEU A 415 10.86 9.51 -3.39
C LEU A 415 10.70 10.13 -4.79
N GLY A 416 9.94 9.49 -5.69
CA GLY A 416 9.65 10.03 -7.03
C GLY A 416 8.95 11.39 -6.99
N PHE A 417 8.10 11.64 -5.97
CA PHE A 417 7.48 12.95 -5.78
C PHE A 417 8.53 14.03 -5.52
N PHE A 418 9.52 13.76 -4.65
CA PHE A 418 10.56 14.73 -4.32
C PHE A 418 11.50 15.00 -5.50
N VAL A 419 11.79 14.00 -6.33
CA VAL A 419 12.55 14.19 -7.59
C VAL A 419 11.77 15.08 -8.55
N PHE A 420 10.45 14.89 -8.66
CA PHE A 420 9.60 15.75 -9.48
C PHE A 420 9.54 17.19 -8.95
N VAL A 421 9.49 17.39 -7.63
CA VAL A 421 9.60 18.73 -7.01
C VAL A 421 10.94 19.38 -7.36
N ALA A 422 12.04 18.63 -7.26
CA ALA A 422 13.36 19.13 -7.61
C ALA A 422 13.43 19.56 -9.08
N TYR A 423 12.81 18.79 -9.98
CA TYR A 423 12.64 19.19 -11.39
C TYR A 423 11.91 20.54 -11.51
N VAL A 424 10.75 20.72 -10.87
CA VAL A 424 9.96 21.96 -10.97
C VAL A 424 10.75 23.16 -10.48
N VAL A 425 11.43 23.03 -9.34
CA VAL A 425 12.29 24.09 -8.78
C VAL A 425 13.43 24.39 -9.74
N TYR A 426 14.11 23.37 -10.25
CA TYR A 426 15.22 23.51 -11.18
C TYR A 426 14.80 24.17 -12.51
N ALA A 427 13.67 23.75 -13.09
CA ALA A 427 13.10 24.32 -14.30
C ALA A 427 12.71 25.80 -14.12
N THR A 428 12.23 26.17 -12.92
CA THR A 428 11.94 27.57 -12.56
C THR A 428 13.22 28.40 -12.50
N ILE A 429 14.29 27.88 -11.88
CA ILE A 429 15.60 28.54 -11.83
C ILE A 429 16.17 28.72 -13.25
N LEU A 430 16.11 27.69 -14.09
CA LEU A 430 16.54 27.76 -15.50
C LEU A 430 15.78 28.83 -16.29
N SER A 431 14.48 28.99 -15.99
CA SER A 431 13.65 30.04 -16.62
C SER A 431 14.16 31.44 -16.27
N PHE A 432 14.51 31.68 -15.01
CA PHE A 432 15.07 32.95 -14.56
C PHE A 432 16.45 33.22 -15.16
N ILE A 433 17.28 32.17 -15.23
CA ILE A 433 18.59 32.23 -15.87
C ILE A 433 18.48 32.62 -17.35
N LEU A 434 17.59 31.97 -18.11
CA LEU A 434 17.39 32.25 -19.53
C LEU A 434 16.96 33.69 -19.78
N LYS A 435 16.00 34.20 -19.00
CA LYS A 435 15.53 35.59 -19.13
C LYS A 435 16.66 36.59 -18.93
N ARG A 436 17.55 36.33 -17.97
CA ARG A 436 18.72 37.17 -17.71
C ARG A 436 19.75 37.14 -18.83
N ILE A 437 19.96 35.98 -19.48
CA ILE A 437 20.86 35.86 -20.64
C ILE A 437 20.29 36.66 -21.82
N ASP A 438 18.98 36.55 -22.07
CA ASP A 438 18.28 37.26 -23.16
C ASP A 438 18.34 38.80 -22.97
N GLU A 439 18.14 39.28 -21.74
CA GLU A 439 18.27 40.71 -21.39
C GLU A 439 19.70 41.25 -21.52
N GLN A 440 20.73 40.41 -21.29
CA GLN A 440 22.14 40.83 -21.35
C GLN A 440 22.76 40.76 -22.75
N ASN A 441 22.31 39.83 -23.58
CA ASN A 441 22.88 39.64 -24.92
C ASN A 441 22.22 40.51 -26.00
N GLY A 442 21.15 41.24 -25.67
CA GLY A 442 20.34 41.97 -26.66
C GLY A 442 19.61 41.01 -27.62
N PRO A 443 18.65 41.49 -28.41
CA PRO A 443 18.06 40.66 -29.47
C PRO A 443 19.18 40.19 -30.40
N CYS A 444 19.25 38.88 -30.67
CA CYS A 444 20.15 38.33 -31.68
C CYS A 444 19.91 39.05 -33.02
N GLU A 445 20.81 39.96 -33.41
CA GLU A 445 20.85 40.55 -34.75
C GLU A 445 21.11 39.46 -35.80
#